data_AF-A0AAD9V2D1-F1
#
_entry.id   AF-A0AAD9V2D1-F1
#
_cell.length_a   1.000
_cell.length_b   1.000
_cell.length_c   1.000
_cell.angle_alpha   90.00
_cell.angle_beta   90.00
_cell.angle_gamma   90.00
#
_symmetry.space_group_name_H-M   'P 1'
#
loop_
_entity.id
_entity.type
_entity.pdbx_description
1 polymer ?
#
loop_
_entity_poly.entity_id
_entity_poly.type
_entity_poly.pdbx_seq_one_letter_code
_entity_poly.pdbx_strand_id
1 'polypeptide(L)'
;MALKRIQECILLSYTQQLLDDDDFCLLYDANYTNYPVFDHGQHTRFTLDAVSEEECLSSFLFRQLDIPYLAQVLCLPEKFICPNRTAALTEEALCILPRRFAYPYMMPQFGRSPQELSLIANKMMDEIYETLGHLTDNHRSSIADKS
;
A
#
# COMPACT_ATOMS: atom_id res chain seq x y z
N MET A 1 -19.90 -1.19 12.50
CA MET A 1 -21.13 -0.68 13.16
C MET A 1 -20.94 0.69 13.80
N ALA A 2 -19.81 0.98 14.47
CA ALA A 2 -19.56 2.28 15.12
C ALA A 2 -19.36 3.45 14.15
N LEU A 3 -18.62 3.26 13.04
CA LEU A 3 -18.32 4.31 12.07
C LEU A 3 -19.58 4.95 11.44
N LYS A 4 -20.55 4.12 11.05
CA LYS A 4 -21.84 4.60 10.48
C LYS A 4 -22.60 5.50 11.44
N ARG A 5 -22.60 5.19 12.74
CA ARG A 5 -23.28 6.01 13.75
C ARG A 5 -22.61 7.36 13.95
N ILE A 6 -21.28 7.41 13.90
CA ILE A 6 -20.50 8.65 13.99
C ILE A 6 -20.75 9.53 12.77
N GLN A 7 -20.75 8.94 11.58
CA GLN A 7 -21.09 9.60 10.31
C GLN A 7 -22.50 10.21 10.33
N GLU A 8 -23.50 9.45 10.82
CA GLU A 8 -24.87 9.94 11.02
C GLU A 8 -24.93 11.09 12.03
N CYS A 9 -24.18 11.00 13.15
CA CYS A 9 -24.12 12.07 14.14
C CYS A 9 -23.50 13.36 13.59
N ILE A 10 -22.45 13.29 12.78
CA ILE A 10 -21.82 14.46 12.14
C ILE A 10 -22.82 15.16 11.21
N LEU A 11 -23.51 14.38 10.36
CA LEU A 11 -24.52 14.90 9.45
C LEU A 11 -25.68 15.56 10.21
N LEU A 12 -26.18 14.91 11.26
CA LEU A 12 -27.24 15.45 12.11
C LEU A 12 -26.80 16.75 12.82
N SER A 13 -25.57 16.80 13.33
CA SER A 13 -25.04 17.98 14.02
C SER A 13 -24.94 19.19 13.09
N TYR A 14 -24.56 18.97 11.83
CA TYR A 14 -24.58 20.01 10.80
C TYR A 14 -26.00 20.49 10.49
N THR A 15 -26.96 19.57 10.30
CA THR A 15 -28.37 19.96 10.06
C THR A 15 -29.00 20.71 11.24
N GLN A 16 -28.46 20.50 12.44
CA GLN A 16 -28.87 21.19 13.68
C GLN A 16 -28.09 22.49 13.92
N GLN A 17 -27.22 22.90 13.00
CA GLN A 17 -26.34 24.08 13.12
C GLN A 17 -25.45 24.06 14.39
N LEU A 18 -25.12 22.87 14.89
CA LEU A 18 -24.17 22.68 16.00
C LEU A 18 -22.72 22.68 15.51
N LEU A 19 -22.52 22.43 14.22
CA LEU A 19 -21.25 22.53 13.51
C LEU A 19 -21.35 23.65 12.49
N ASP A 20 -20.31 24.46 12.37
CA ASP A 20 -20.15 25.36 11.23
C ASP A 20 -19.59 24.61 10.02
N ASP A 21 -19.48 25.30 8.89
CA ASP A 21 -19.04 24.71 7.63
C ASP A 21 -17.58 24.20 7.72
N ASP A 22 -16.71 24.87 8.47
CA ASP A 22 -15.30 24.51 8.60
C ASP A 22 -15.12 23.28 9.50
N ASP A 23 -15.81 23.26 10.65
CA ASP A 23 -15.84 22.13 11.57
C ASP A 23 -16.51 20.91 10.95
N PHE A 24 -17.58 21.12 10.16
CA PHE A 24 -18.21 20.06 9.40
C PHE A 24 -17.26 19.50 8.35
N CYS A 25 -16.60 20.34 7.55
CA CYS A 25 -15.63 19.88 6.55
C CYS A 25 -14.51 19.06 7.21
N LEU A 26 -13.96 19.52 8.32
CA LEU A 26 -12.88 18.83 9.03
C LEU A 26 -13.32 17.47 9.59
N LEU A 27 -14.48 17.42 10.25
CA LEU A 27 -15.01 16.19 10.83
C LEU A 27 -15.53 15.22 9.76
N TYR A 28 -16.12 15.74 8.69
CA TYR A 28 -16.53 14.97 7.53
C TYR A 28 -15.30 14.37 6.87
N ASP A 29 -14.28 15.14 6.51
CA ASP A 29 -13.07 14.60 5.88
C ASP A 29 -12.35 13.56 6.77
N ALA A 30 -12.33 13.75 8.09
CA ALA A 30 -11.71 12.82 9.03
C ALA A 30 -12.51 11.50 9.23
N ASN A 31 -13.83 11.50 9.04
CA ASN A 31 -14.71 10.35 9.30
C ASN A 31 -15.39 9.76 8.06
N TYR A 32 -15.43 10.52 6.98
CA TYR A 32 -15.87 10.16 5.63
C TYR A 32 -14.70 10.08 4.65
N THR A 33 -13.43 10.20 5.10
CA THR A 33 -12.32 9.66 4.31
C THR A 33 -12.69 8.23 4.00
N ASN A 34 -13.07 8.02 2.75
CA ASN A 34 -13.57 6.75 2.24
C ASN A 34 -12.50 5.71 2.56
N TYR A 35 -12.67 4.97 3.64
CA TYR A 35 -12.32 3.57 3.59
C TYR A 35 -13.39 3.01 2.67
N PRO A 36 -13.12 2.84 1.35
CA PRO A 36 -14.04 2.10 0.52
C PRO A 36 -14.30 0.82 1.31
N VAL A 37 -15.58 0.55 1.61
CA VAL A 37 -15.95 -0.73 2.22
C VAL A 37 -15.42 -1.76 1.25
N PHE A 38 -14.33 -2.42 1.64
CA PHE A 38 -13.61 -3.30 0.74
C PHE A 38 -14.51 -4.49 0.48
N ASP A 39 -15.18 -4.49 -0.67
CA ASP A 39 -15.96 -5.64 -1.10
C ASP A 39 -14.98 -6.71 -1.59
N HIS A 40 -14.72 -7.67 -0.71
CA HIS A 40 -13.84 -8.80 -0.93
C HIS A 40 -14.18 -9.60 -2.20
N GLY A 41 -15.39 -9.47 -2.76
CA GLY A 41 -15.84 -10.22 -3.93
C GLY A 41 -15.77 -9.50 -5.28
N GLN A 42 -15.57 -8.17 -5.32
CA GLN A 42 -15.78 -7.38 -6.55
C GLN A 42 -14.51 -6.94 -7.27
N HIS A 43 -13.34 -7.12 -6.66
CA HIS A 43 -12.09 -6.63 -7.22
C HIS A 43 -11.29 -7.77 -7.84
N THR A 44 -10.98 -7.63 -9.13
CA THR A 44 -10.07 -8.55 -9.83
C THR A 44 -8.68 -8.45 -9.19
N ARG A 45 -7.98 -9.59 -9.10
CA ARG A 45 -6.58 -9.58 -8.62
C ARG A 45 -5.71 -8.80 -9.58
N PHE A 46 -4.71 -8.13 -9.02
CA PHE A 46 -3.70 -7.41 -9.78
C PHE A 46 -3.02 -8.30 -10.80
N THR A 47 -2.76 -7.76 -11.99
CA THR A 47 -1.89 -8.36 -13.00
C THR A 47 -1.10 -7.24 -13.64
N LEU A 48 0.24 -7.38 -13.71
CA LEU A 48 1.11 -6.34 -14.22
C LEU A 48 0.76 -5.98 -15.68
N ASP A 49 0.41 -6.97 -16.50
CA ASP A 49 0.02 -6.81 -17.91
C ASP A 49 -1.22 -5.93 -18.13
N ALA A 50 -2.06 -5.79 -17.11
CA ALA A 50 -3.28 -4.99 -17.18
C ALA A 50 -3.04 -3.49 -16.89
N VAL A 51 -1.83 -3.12 -16.45
CA VAL A 51 -1.48 -1.75 -16.04
C VAL A 51 -0.77 -1.03 -17.18
N SER A 52 -1.17 0.21 -17.48
CA SER A 52 -0.49 1.02 -18.48
C SER A 52 0.90 1.47 -18.01
N GLU A 53 1.78 1.84 -18.94
CA GLU A 53 3.12 2.35 -18.61
C GLU A 53 3.07 3.65 -17.79
N GLU A 54 2.14 4.55 -18.12
CA GLU A 54 1.91 5.80 -17.38
C GLU A 54 1.46 5.50 -15.94
N GLU A 55 0.54 4.55 -15.79
CA GLU A 55 0.09 4.11 -14.48
C GLU A 55 1.20 3.41 -13.70
N CYS A 56 2.04 2.59 -14.34
CA CYS A 56 3.20 1.97 -13.68
C CYS A 56 4.15 3.04 -13.11
N LEU A 57 4.49 4.06 -13.91
CA LEU A 57 5.36 5.13 -13.46
C LEU A 57 4.74 5.97 -12.35
N SER A 58 3.46 6.34 -12.46
CA SER A 58 2.79 7.15 -11.43
C SER A 58 2.54 6.38 -10.13
N SER A 59 2.41 5.06 -10.24
CA SER A 59 1.92 4.21 -9.15
C SER A 59 3.01 3.43 -8.43
N PHE A 60 3.95 2.89 -9.21
CA PHE A 60 4.99 1.99 -8.75
C PHE A 60 6.38 2.61 -8.86
N LEU A 61 6.50 3.78 -9.50
CA LEU A 61 7.76 4.50 -9.73
C LEU A 61 8.73 3.80 -10.69
N PHE A 62 8.28 2.71 -11.33
CA PHE A 62 9.06 1.91 -12.26
C PHE A 62 8.28 1.68 -13.55
N ARG A 63 9.00 1.42 -14.63
CA ARG A 63 8.39 0.99 -15.90
C ARG A 63 7.86 -0.42 -15.79
N GLN A 64 6.86 -0.76 -16.58
CA GLN A 64 6.26 -2.10 -16.56
C GLN A 64 7.31 -3.19 -16.82
N LEU A 65 8.19 -2.97 -17.79
CA LEU A 65 9.27 -3.90 -18.16
C LEU A 65 10.41 -3.98 -17.14
N ASP A 66 10.57 -2.95 -16.30
CA ASP A 66 11.64 -2.91 -15.31
C ASP A 66 11.29 -3.71 -14.04
N ILE A 67 10.00 -3.93 -13.77
CA ILE A 67 9.53 -4.64 -12.56
C ILE A 67 10.04 -6.10 -12.52
N PRO A 68 9.90 -6.91 -13.59
CA PRO A 68 10.47 -8.26 -13.61
C PRO A 68 12.00 -8.27 -13.53
N TYR A 69 12.66 -7.27 -14.12
CA TYR A 69 14.12 -7.13 -14.04
C TYR A 69 14.57 -6.80 -12.62
N LEU A 70 13.86 -5.90 -11.94
CA LEU A 70 14.12 -5.53 -10.56
C LEU A 70 13.96 -6.72 -9.62
N ALA A 71 12.95 -7.56 -9.83
CA ALA A 71 12.77 -8.80 -9.09
C ALA A 71 14.00 -9.73 -9.17
N GLN A 72 14.59 -9.84 -10.37
CA GLN A 72 15.79 -10.65 -10.60
C GLN A 72 17.02 -10.05 -9.92
N VAL A 73 17.24 -8.75 -10.04
CA VAL A 73 18.41 -8.06 -9.45
C VAL A 73 18.36 -8.10 -7.92
N LEU A 74 17.17 -8.00 -7.34
CA LEU A 74 16.95 -8.10 -5.90
C LEU A 74 16.92 -9.56 -5.40
N CYS A 75 17.11 -10.55 -6.29
CA CYS A 75 17.08 -11.97 -5.97
C CYS A 75 15.80 -12.41 -5.21
N LEU A 76 14.65 -11.83 -5.55
CA LEU A 76 13.40 -12.08 -4.84
C LEU A 76 12.81 -13.47 -5.21
N PRO A 77 12.12 -14.14 -4.27
CA PRO A 77 11.41 -15.38 -4.58
C PRO A 77 10.25 -15.13 -5.54
N GLU A 78 9.86 -16.15 -6.32
CA GLU A 78 8.75 -16.10 -7.30
C GLU A 78 7.39 -15.75 -6.67
N LYS A 79 7.20 -16.09 -5.40
CA LYS A 79 6.01 -15.73 -4.63
C LYS A 79 6.33 -15.54 -3.16
N PHE A 80 5.62 -14.61 -2.54
CA PHE A 80 5.64 -14.39 -1.10
C PHE A 80 4.46 -15.11 -0.46
N ILE A 81 4.73 -15.93 0.54
CA ILE A 81 3.71 -16.58 1.36
C ILE A 81 3.73 -15.92 2.73
N CYS A 82 2.61 -15.29 3.08
CA CYS A 82 2.42 -14.61 4.35
C CYS A 82 1.98 -15.60 5.45
N PRO A 83 2.13 -15.25 6.76
CA PRO A 83 1.75 -16.12 7.87
C PRO A 83 0.27 -16.54 7.88
N ASN A 84 -0.62 -15.69 7.38
CA ASN A 84 -2.05 -15.98 7.23
C ASN A 84 -2.38 -16.84 5.98
N ARG A 85 -1.37 -17.38 5.31
CA ARG A 85 -1.46 -18.12 4.04
C ARG A 85 -1.90 -17.28 2.83
N THR A 86 -1.97 -15.95 2.95
CA THR A 86 -2.10 -15.08 1.76
C THR A 86 -0.83 -15.21 0.93
N ALA A 87 -0.99 -15.37 -0.37
CA ALA A 87 0.10 -15.44 -1.33
C ALA A 87 0.01 -14.31 -2.35
N ALA A 88 1.17 -13.74 -2.71
CA ALA A 88 1.33 -12.74 -3.76
C ALA A 88 2.51 -13.10 -4.65
N LEU A 89 2.40 -12.81 -5.94
CA LEU A 89 3.52 -12.94 -6.88
C LEU A 89 4.56 -11.85 -6.60
N THR A 90 5.80 -12.07 -7.03
CA THR A 90 6.88 -11.10 -6.82
C THR A 90 6.57 -9.73 -7.38
N GLU A 91 6.07 -9.68 -8.62
CA GLU A 91 5.74 -8.44 -9.33
C GLU A 91 4.64 -7.66 -8.61
N GLU A 92 3.63 -8.38 -8.12
CA GLU A 92 2.54 -7.80 -7.37
C GLU A 92 3.04 -7.25 -6.02
N ALA A 93 3.86 -8.00 -5.29
CA ALA A 93 4.48 -7.52 -4.05
C ALA A 93 5.34 -6.26 -4.31
N LEU A 94 6.15 -6.28 -5.38
CA LEU A 94 6.98 -5.15 -5.82
C LEU A 94 6.16 -3.91 -6.14
N CYS A 95 4.97 -4.07 -6.71
CA CYS A 95 4.05 -2.96 -6.99
C CYS A 95 3.35 -2.45 -5.71
N ILE A 96 3.07 -3.34 -4.75
CA ILE A 96 2.43 -2.99 -3.47
C ILE A 96 3.37 -2.16 -2.59
N LEU A 97 4.67 -2.48 -2.56
CA LEU A 97 5.60 -1.85 -1.63
C LEU A 97 5.72 -0.31 -1.82
N PRO A 98 6.01 0.23 -3.02
CA PRO A 98 6.02 1.68 -3.27
C PRO A 98 4.67 2.33 -2.99
N ARG A 99 3.56 1.66 -3.35
CA ARG A 99 2.20 2.14 -3.09
C ARG A 99 1.89 2.30 -1.61
N ARG A 100 2.47 1.49 -0.74
CA ARG A 100 2.30 1.66 0.70
C ARG A 100 3.00 2.90 1.24
N PHE A 101 4.09 3.31 0.61
CA PHE A 101 4.79 4.57 0.93
C PHE A 101 4.15 5.79 0.26
N ALA A 102 3.46 5.59 -0.86
CA ALA A 102 2.74 6.62 -1.60
C ALA A 102 1.25 6.67 -1.21
N TYR A 103 0.92 7.45 -0.17
CA TYR A 103 -0.41 7.88 0.27
C TYR A 103 -1.51 6.76 0.42
N PRO A 104 -2.13 6.58 1.60
CA PRO A 104 -2.86 5.35 2.01
C PRO A 104 -4.22 5.05 1.31
N TYR A 105 -4.56 5.71 0.21
CA TYR A 105 -5.92 5.68 -0.37
C TYR A 105 -6.00 4.97 -1.73
N MET A 106 -4.88 4.49 -2.28
CA MET A 106 -4.80 3.89 -3.64
C MET A 106 -4.67 2.34 -3.63
N MET A 107 -5.22 1.67 -2.62
CA MET A 107 -5.20 0.21 -2.47
C MET A 107 -6.24 -0.63 -3.25
N PRO A 108 -7.38 -0.11 -3.77
CA PRO A 108 -8.39 -0.94 -4.45
C PRO A 108 -7.88 -1.72 -5.67
N GLN A 109 -6.85 -1.17 -6.35
CA GLN A 109 -6.27 -1.73 -7.58
C GLN A 109 -5.70 -3.14 -7.44
N PHE A 110 -5.38 -3.57 -6.21
CA PHE A 110 -4.78 -4.88 -5.98
C PHE A 110 -5.82 -5.99 -5.72
N GLY A 111 -7.09 -5.62 -5.55
CA GLY A 111 -8.14 -6.56 -5.17
C GLY A 111 -7.84 -7.32 -3.88
N ARG A 112 -7.14 -6.67 -2.94
CA ARG A 112 -6.82 -7.20 -1.62
C ARG A 112 -7.20 -6.25 -0.51
N SER A 113 -7.52 -6.81 0.65
CA SER A 113 -7.80 -6.03 1.85
C SER A 113 -6.57 -5.22 2.29
N PRO A 114 -6.74 -4.06 2.96
CA PRO A 114 -5.61 -3.28 3.47
C PRO A 114 -4.67 -4.09 4.39
N GLN A 115 -5.22 -5.07 5.12
CA GLN A 115 -4.47 -5.97 5.99
C GLN A 115 -3.55 -6.89 5.18
N GLU A 116 -4.06 -7.50 4.11
CA GLU A 116 -3.26 -8.34 3.23
C GLU A 116 -2.15 -7.57 2.52
N LEU A 117 -2.46 -6.36 2.04
CA LEU A 117 -1.47 -5.48 1.42
C LEU A 117 -0.35 -5.11 2.38
N SER A 118 -0.71 -4.78 3.63
CA SER A 118 0.28 -4.51 4.68
C SER A 118 1.14 -5.73 4.98
N LEU A 119 0.55 -6.92 5.02
CA LEU A 119 1.26 -8.15 5.30
C LEU A 119 2.24 -8.51 4.18
N ILE A 120 1.82 -8.37 2.92
CA ILE A 120 2.65 -8.59 1.74
C ILE A 120 3.81 -7.59 1.70
N ALA A 121 3.53 -6.30 1.91
CA ALA A 121 4.57 -5.27 1.92
C ALA A 121 5.60 -5.48 3.03
N ASN A 122 5.15 -5.82 4.24
CA ASN A 122 6.07 -6.16 5.34
C ASN A 122 6.93 -7.38 4.96
N LYS A 123 6.29 -8.45 4.48
CA LYS A 123 7.01 -9.68 4.12
C LYS A 123 8.04 -9.44 3.02
N MET A 124 7.71 -8.63 2.01
CA MET A 124 8.64 -8.26 0.96
C MET A 124 9.80 -7.41 1.50
N MET A 125 9.51 -6.46 2.39
CA MET A 125 10.52 -5.63 3.02
C MET A 125 11.49 -6.47 3.85
N ASP A 126 10.99 -7.41 4.65
CA ASP A 126 11.81 -8.36 5.42
C ASP A 126 12.75 -9.14 4.49
N GLU A 127 12.24 -9.66 3.37
CA GLU A 127 13.03 -10.45 2.41
C GLU A 127 14.12 -9.59 1.72
N ILE A 128 13.82 -8.33 1.42
CA ILE A 128 14.81 -7.37 0.93
C ILE A 128 15.90 -7.12 1.98
N TYR A 129 15.51 -6.93 3.25
CA TYR A 129 16.49 -6.72 4.33
C TYR A 129 17.34 -7.96 4.61
N GLU A 130 16.77 -9.16 4.57
CA GLU A 130 17.56 -10.40 4.73
C GLU A 130 18.53 -10.59 3.55
N THR A 131 18.08 -10.30 2.33
CA THR A 131 18.90 -10.48 1.13
C THR A 131 19.98 -9.42 1.00
N LEU A 132 19.66 -8.15 1.28
CA LEU A 132 20.52 -7.00 1.00
C LEU A 132 21.06 -6.31 2.26
N GLY A 133 20.66 -6.72 3.46
CA GLY A 133 21.06 -6.10 4.72
C GLY A 133 22.58 -6.07 4.91
N HIS A 134 23.26 -7.13 4.48
CA HIS A 134 24.71 -7.20 4.48
C HIS A 134 25.38 -6.06 3.68
N LEU A 135 24.75 -5.57 2.59
CA LEU A 135 25.25 -4.43 1.82
C LEU A 135 25.09 -3.11 2.58
N THR A 136 24.01 -2.99 3.37
CA THR A 136 23.77 -1.78 4.18
C THR A 136 24.74 -1.64 5.34
N ASP A 137 25.14 -2.76 5.97
CA ASP A 137 26.15 -2.78 7.03
C ASP A 137 27.55 -2.42 6.50
N ASN A 138 27.89 -2.91 5.31
CA ASN A 138 29.15 -2.58 4.62
C ASN A 138 29.22 -1.08 4.24
N HIS A 139 28.10 -0.48 3.81
CA HIS A 139 28.04 0.95 3.54
C HIS A 139 28.18 1.81 4.80
N ARG A 140 27.57 1.40 5.94
CA ARG A 140 27.70 2.11 7.22
C ARG A 140 29.12 2.10 7.76
N SER A 141 29.82 0.98 7.67
CA SER A 141 31.22 0.86 8.09
C SER A 141 32.16 1.68 7.21
N SER A 142 31.90 1.81 5.90
CA SER A 142 32.68 2.68 5.00
C SER A 142 32.51 4.19 5.27
N ILE A 143 31.38 4.61 5.85
CA ILE A 143 31.14 6.01 6.24
C ILE A 143 31.81 6.31 7.59
N ALA A 144 31.85 5.35 8.51
CA ALA A 144 32.48 5.51 9.83
C ALA A 144 34.01 5.64 9.76
N ASP A 145 34.67 5.01 8.77
CA ASP A 145 36.12 5.11 8.56
C ASP A 145 36.56 6.42 7.89
N LYS A 146 35.61 7.30 7.54
CA LYS A 146 35.87 8.60 6.88
C LYS A 146 35.55 9.82 7.78
N SER A 147 35.27 9.62 9.06
CA SER A 147 35.12 10.69 10.07
C SER A 147 36.22 10.61 11.10
#